data_AF-A0A923YZS5-F1
#
_entry.id   AF-A0A923YZS5-F1
#
_cell.length_a   1.000
_cell.length_b   1.000
_cell.length_c   1.000
_cell.angle_alpha   90.00
_cell.angle_beta   90.00
_cell.angle_gamma   90.00
#
_symmetry.space_group_name_H-M   'P 1'
#
loop_
_entity.id
_entity.type
_entity.pdbx_description
1 polymer ?
#
loop_
_entity_poly.entity_id
_entity_poly.type
_entity_poly.pdbx_seq_one_letter_code
_entity_poly.pdbx_strand_id
1 'polypeptide(L)'
;MKTDASLVLYEKYYKLKNQTIEVELRNHLCLNGKFKGFFKGNTTYISKWHLVDASVLFETDNFGFLVGEIINQKDIFKIKFMEDNSVMNFN
;
A
#
# COMPACT_ATOMS: atom_id res chain seq x y z
N MET A 1 15.86 16.30 9.59
CA MET A 1 14.43 16.05 9.30
C MET A 1 14.18 14.56 9.35
N LYS A 2 13.15 14.10 10.08
CA LYS A 2 12.74 12.70 10.07
C LYS A 2 12.20 12.40 8.67
N THR A 3 12.80 11.46 7.95
CA THR A 3 12.34 11.08 6.60
C THR A 3 10.90 10.57 6.69
N ASP A 4 10.03 11.08 5.84
CA ASP A 4 8.64 10.65 5.80
C ASP A 4 8.55 9.21 5.27
N ALA A 5 8.17 8.27 6.14
CA ALA A 5 8.15 6.84 5.80
C ALA A 5 7.16 6.53 4.68
N SER A 6 6.09 7.32 4.54
CA SER A 6 5.10 7.14 3.48
C SER A 6 5.65 7.53 2.11
N LEU A 7 6.49 8.57 2.05
CA LEU A 7 7.21 8.97 0.85
C LEU A 7 8.27 7.93 0.46
N VAL A 8 9.02 7.40 1.42
CA VAL A 8 10.00 6.33 1.16
C VAL A 8 9.31 5.08 0.62
N LEU A 9 8.16 4.72 1.19
CA LEU A 9 7.32 3.64 0.67
C LEU A 9 6.89 3.91 -0.77
N TYR A 10 6.37 5.11 -1.05
CA TYR A 10 5.97 5.52 -2.40
C TYR A 10 7.11 5.37 -3.40
N GLU A 11 8.26 5.99 -3.12
CA GLU A 11 9.40 5.98 -4.03
C GLU A 11 9.91 4.57 -4.31
N LYS A 12 9.93 3.71 -3.29
CA LYS A 12 10.31 2.31 -3.48
C LYS A 12 9.28 1.56 -4.30
N TYR A 13 8.01 1.61 -3.92
CA TYR A 13 6.93 0.87 -4.56
C TYR A 13 6.82 1.18 -6.06
N TYR A 14 6.89 2.45 -6.44
CA TYR A 14 6.77 2.87 -7.84
C TYR A 14 8.04 2.69 -8.68
N LYS A 15 9.16 2.25 -8.09
CA LYS A 15 10.37 1.82 -8.82
C LYS A 15 10.31 0.35 -9.23
N LEU A 16 9.50 -0.47 -8.56
CA LEU A 16 9.38 -1.91 -8.85
C LEU A 16 8.54 -2.15 -10.11
N LYS A 17 8.88 -3.18 -10.88
CA LYS A 17 8.10 -3.58 -12.07
C LYS A 17 6.86 -4.38 -11.67
N ASN A 18 7.03 -5.31 -10.72
CA ASN A 18 6.00 -6.07 -10.07
C ASN A 18 5.70 -5.46 -8.70
N GLN A 19 4.57 -4.80 -8.63
CA GLN A 19 4.15 -4.04 -7.45
C GLN A 19 3.27 -4.85 -6.49
N THR A 20 3.40 -6.18 -6.51
CA THR A 20 2.71 -7.06 -5.57
C THR A 20 3.37 -6.97 -4.20
N ILE A 21 2.56 -6.76 -3.18
CA ILE A 21 2.99 -6.56 -1.79
C ILE A 21 2.12 -7.37 -0.82
N GLU A 22 2.71 -7.70 0.31
CA GLU A 22 2.01 -8.15 1.51
C GLU A 22 2.11 -7.02 2.55
N VAL A 23 0.95 -6.57 3.05
CA VAL A 23 0.82 -5.51 4.05
C VAL A 23 0.35 -6.14 5.35
N GLU A 24 1.18 -6.05 6.37
CA GLU A 24 0.80 -6.40 7.74
C GLU A 24 0.41 -5.12 8.48
N LEU A 25 -0.81 -5.09 9.01
CA LEU A 25 -1.32 -4.01 9.84
C LEU A 25 -0.98 -4.25 11.31
N ARG A 26 -1.02 -3.18 12.10
CA ARG A 26 -0.73 -3.23 13.55
C ARG A 26 -1.70 -4.11 14.35
N ASN A 27 -2.87 -4.41 13.81
CA ASN A 27 -3.82 -5.37 14.37
C ASN A 27 -3.55 -6.82 13.93
N HIS A 28 -2.40 -7.10 13.32
CA HIS A 28 -1.97 -8.39 12.78
C HIS A 28 -2.79 -8.89 11.57
N LEU A 29 -3.63 -8.04 10.98
CA LEU A 29 -4.27 -8.37 9.71
C LEU A 29 -3.22 -8.30 8.58
N CYS A 30 -3.10 -9.38 7.81
CA CYS A 30 -2.24 -9.45 6.64
C CYS A 30 -3.08 -9.39 5.36
N LEU A 31 -2.72 -8.48 4.47
CA LEU A 31 -3.42 -8.23 3.21
C LEU A 31 -2.43 -8.38 2.04
N ASN A 32 -2.83 -9.10 1.00
CA ASN A 32 -2.01 -9.29 -0.19
C ASN A 32 -2.60 -8.51 -1.36
N GLY A 33 -1.81 -7.66 -2.00
CA GLY A 33 -2.37 -6.77 -3.00
C GLY A 33 -1.39 -5.87 -3.74
N LYS A 34 -1.98 -4.84 -4.36
CA LYS A 34 -1.28 -3.76 -5.05
C LYS A 34 -1.91 -2.44 -4.65
N PHE A 35 -1.10 -1.43 -4.34
CA PHE A 35 -1.60 -0.08 -4.21
C PHE A 35 -2.01 0.47 -5.58
N LYS A 36 -3.26 0.90 -5.70
CA LYS A 36 -3.78 1.55 -6.92
C LYS A 36 -3.81 3.06 -6.83
N GLY A 37 -3.83 3.59 -5.61
CA GLY A 37 -3.84 5.01 -5.36
C GLY A 37 -3.59 5.32 -3.90
N PHE A 38 -3.56 6.61 -3.58
CA PHE A 38 -3.29 7.09 -2.24
C PHE A 38 -3.94 8.45 -2.02
N PHE A 39 -4.12 8.80 -0.74
CA PHE A 39 -4.67 10.06 -0.31
C PHE A 39 -3.60 10.83 0.46
N LYS A 40 -3.38 12.09 0.09
CA LYS A 40 -2.45 12.97 0.82
C LYS A 40 -3.07 13.43 2.13
N GLY A 41 -2.25 13.68 3.13
CA GLY A 41 -2.66 14.39 4.35
C GLY A 41 -2.71 15.91 4.13
N ASN A 42 -2.81 16.66 5.23
CA ASN A 42 -2.75 18.12 5.20
C ASN A 42 -1.37 18.69 4.80
N THR A 43 -0.33 17.85 4.76
CA THR A 43 1.03 18.20 4.33
C THR A 43 1.52 17.22 3.25
N THR A 44 2.83 17.16 2.98
CA THR A 44 3.42 16.40 1.87
C THR A 44 3.46 14.87 2.05
N TYR A 45 2.87 14.32 3.12
CA TYR A 45 2.84 12.88 3.37
C TYR A 45 1.57 12.21 2.83
N ILE A 46 1.66 10.89 2.64
CA ILE A 46 0.54 10.03 2.27
C ILE A 46 -0.13 9.53 3.55
N SER A 47 -1.42 9.84 3.69
CA SER A 47 -2.20 9.49 4.89
C SER A 47 -2.89 8.13 4.75
N LYS A 48 -3.28 7.75 3.53
CA LYS A 48 -4.01 6.52 3.25
C LYS A 48 -3.60 5.92 1.91
N TRP A 49 -3.70 4.60 1.81
CA TRP A 49 -3.45 3.81 0.61
C TRP A 49 -4.72 3.08 0.20
N HIS A 50 -4.96 3.02 -1.11
CA HIS A 50 -5.99 2.16 -1.68
C HIS A 50 -5.32 0.87 -2.15
N LEU A 51 -5.53 -0.21 -1.40
CA LEU A 51 -5.02 -1.55 -1.69
C LEU A 51 -6.10 -2.37 -2.39
N VAL A 52 -5.78 -2.96 -3.54
CA VAL A 52 -6.65 -3.94 -4.20
C VAL A 52 -5.97 -5.30 -4.18
N ASP A 53 -6.77 -6.36 -4.15
CA ASP A 53 -6.25 -7.73 -4.20
C ASP A 53 -5.42 -7.95 -5.48
N ALA A 54 -4.31 -8.68 -5.34
CA ALA A 54 -3.35 -8.91 -6.42
C ALA A 54 -3.93 -9.73 -7.58
N SER A 55 -4.96 -10.54 -7.29
CA SER A 55 -5.68 -11.41 -8.24
C SER A 55 -6.79 -10.69 -9.01
N VAL A 56 -7.21 -9.49 -8.57
CA VAL A 56 -8.30 -8.75 -9.22
C VAL A 56 -7.84 -8.21 -10.58
N LEU A 57 -8.27 -8.90 -11.63
CA LEU A 57 -8.19 -8.48 -13.02
C LEU A 57 -9.41 -7.61 -13.34
N PHE A 58 -9.44 -6.38 -12.84
CA PHE A 58 -10.52 -5.41 -13.14
C PHE A 58 -11.93 -6.01 -13.03
N GLU A 59 -12.30 -6.54 -11.86
CA GLU A 59 -13.72 -6.76 -11.62
C GLU A 59 -14.37 -5.40 -11.37
N THR A 60 -15.18 -5.02 -12.35
CA THR A 60 -16.10 -3.91 -12.27
C THR A 60 -17.22 -4.36 -11.35
N ASP A 61 -17.41 -3.69 -10.21
CA ASP A 61 -18.73 -3.75 -9.58
C ASP A 61 -19.79 -3.25 -10.59
N ASN A 62 -21.08 -3.35 -10.27
CA ASN A 62 -22.15 -2.86 -11.17
C ASN A 62 -22.05 -1.35 -11.51
N PHE A 63 -21.07 -0.63 -10.95
CA PHE A 63 -20.75 0.78 -11.18
C PHE A 63 -19.38 1.02 -11.84
N GLY A 64 -18.58 -0.02 -12.10
CA GLY A 64 -17.28 0.09 -12.79
C GLY A 64 -16.07 0.35 -11.90
N PHE A 65 -16.16 0.20 -10.57
CA PHE A 65 -15.08 0.56 -9.65
C PHE A 65 -14.23 -0.63 -9.19
N LEU A 66 -12.93 -0.38 -8.99
CA LEU A 66 -12.02 -1.31 -8.32
C LEU A 66 -12.41 -1.41 -6.84
N VAL A 67 -12.94 -2.56 -6.42
CA VAL A 67 -13.16 -2.88 -5.01
C VAL A 67 -11.80 -3.08 -4.34
N GLY A 68 -11.55 -2.34 -3.27
CA GLY A 68 -10.31 -2.41 -2.51
C GLY A 68 -10.46 -1.82 -1.12
N GLU A 69 -9.42 -2.04 -0.30
CA GLU A 69 -9.37 -1.56 1.06
C GLU A 69 -8.66 -0.20 1.14
N ILE A 70 -9.20 0.69 1.97
CA ILE A 70 -8.52 1.93 2.34
C ILE A 70 -7.77 1.72 3.65
N ILE A 71 -6.45 1.73 3.58
CA ILE A 71 -5.55 1.49 4.71
C ILE A 71 -4.96 2.83 5.15
N ASN A 72 -5.03 3.18 6.44
CA ASN A 72 -4.30 4.35 6.92
C ASN A 72 -2.81 4.04 7.04
N GLN A 73 -1.94 4.96 6.60
CA GLN A 73 -0.49 4.82 6.69
C GLN A 73 -0.01 4.52 8.12
N LYS A 74 -0.65 5.13 9.13
CA LYS A 74 -0.29 4.94 10.54
C LYS A 74 -0.56 3.51 11.05
N ASP A 75 -1.50 2.79 10.42
CA ASP A 75 -1.94 1.46 10.84
C ASP A 75 -1.07 0.37 10.19
N ILE A 76 -0.22 0.72 9.23
CA ILE A 76 0.74 -0.20 8.61
C ILE A 76 1.85 -0.49 9.62
N PHE A 77 2.11 -1.78 9.85
CA PHE A 77 3.21 -2.26 10.66
C PHE A 77 4.40 -2.66 9.78
N LYS A 78 4.14 -3.41 8.70
CA LYS A 78 5.18 -3.93 7.80
C LYS A 78 4.66 -4.06 6.38
N ILE A 79 5.54 -3.86 5.41
CA ILE A 79 5.29 -4.19 4.00
C ILE A 79 6.41 -5.09 3.49
N LYS A 80 6.05 -6.22 2.89
CA LYS A 80 6.96 -7.08 2.13
C LYS A 80 6.71 -6.87 0.64
N PHE A 81 7.78 -6.60 -0.11
CA PHE A 81 7.75 -6.43 -1.56
C PHE A 81 8.07 -7.76 -2.22
N MET A 82 7.14 -8.28 -3.03
CA MET A 82 7.26 -9.64 -3.55
C MET A 82 8.26 -9.74 -4.72
N GLU A 83 8.60 -8.63 -5.38
CA GLU A 83 9.59 -8.61 -6.47
C GLU A 83 10.99 -8.95 -5.99
N ASP A 84 11.43 -8.36 -4.88
CA ASP A 84 12.80 -8.44 -4.37
C ASP A 84 12.90 -9.06 -2.97
N ASN A 85 11.78 -9.54 -2.42
CA ASN A 85 11.63 -10.05 -1.05
C ASN A 85 12.05 -9.08 0.06
N SER A 86 12.24 -7.81 -0.27
CA SER A 86 12.63 -6.81 0.71
C SER A 86 11.48 -6.45 1.64
N VAL A 87 11.81 -5.96 2.83
CA VAL A 87 10.83 -5.62 3.88
C VAL A 87 11.03 -4.18 4.32
N MET A 88 9.94 -3.46 4.52
CA MET A 88 9.91 -2.15 5.14
C MET A 88 9.07 -2.21 6.42
N ASN A 89 9.69 -1.88 7.55
CA ASN A 89 9.04 -1.85 8.85
C ASN A 89 8.68 -0.41 9.20
N PHE A 90 7.53 -0.23 9.84
CA PHE A 90 7.00 1.06 10.26
C PHE A 90 6.86 1.07 11.79
N ASN A 91 7.60 1.97 12.44
CA ASN A 91 7.54 2.16 13.91
C ASN A 91 6.27 2.88 14.31
#